data_AF-H3ARZ0-F1
#
_entry.id   AF-H3ARZ0-F1
#
_cell.length_a   1.000
_cell.length_b   1.000
_cell.length_c   1.000
_cell.angle_alpha   90.00
_cell.angle_beta   90.00
_cell.angle_gamma   90.00
#
_symmetry.space_group_name_H-M   'P 1'
#
loop_
_entity.id
_entity.type
_entity.pdbx_description
1 polymer ?
#
loop_
_entity_poly.entity_id
_entity_poly.type
_entity_poly.pdbx_seq_one_letter_code
_entity_poly.pdbx_strand_id
1 'polypeptide(L)' 'FLVLKAKFLRVDQDKDKECNHHCMGSPQKPVCASNGRTFMSRCEFQRAKCRDPQLEIAYRGSCKG' A
#
# COMPACT_ATOMS: atom_id res chain seq x y z
N PHE A 1 -2.67 31.97 -19.89
CA PHE A 1 -3.70 30.90 -20.08
C PHE A 1 -3.13 29.51 -20.36
N LEU A 2 -2.00 29.35 -21.06
CA LEU A 2 -1.42 28.02 -21.37
C LEU A 2 -0.58 27.39 -20.24
N VAL A 3 -0.01 28.19 -19.33
CA VAL A 3 0.82 27.67 -18.21
C VAL A 3 -0.01 27.15 -17.03
N LEU A 4 -1.26 27.60 -16.86
CA LEU A 4 -2.16 27.11 -15.79
C LEU A 4 -2.77 25.73 -16.08
N LYS A 5 -2.89 25.31 -17.35
CA LYS A 5 -3.40 23.97 -17.70
C LYS A 5 -2.39 22.85 -17.42
N ALA A 6 -1.10 23.17 -17.36
CA ALA A 6 -0.05 22.18 -17.08
C ALA A 6 0.05 21.82 -15.58
N LYS A 7 -0.32 22.74 -14.67
CA LYS A 7 -0.35 22.47 -13.22
C LYS A 7 -1.68 21.88 -12.74
N PHE A 8 -2.80 22.18 -13.41
CA PHE A 8 -4.12 21.70 -13.00
C PHE A 8 -4.41 20.23 -13.39
N LEU A 9 -3.63 19.64 -14.31
CA LEU A 9 -3.76 18.22 -14.70
C LEU A 9 -2.85 17.25 -13.92
N ARG A 10 -2.15 17.70 -12.86
CA ARG A 10 -1.26 16.86 -12.05
C ARG A 10 -1.39 17.11 -10.55
N VAL A 11 -2.62 17.15 -10.02
CA VAL A 11 -2.87 17.30 -8.57
C VAL A 11 -3.55 16.06 -7.96
N ASP A 12 -3.78 14.98 -8.73
CA ASP A 12 -4.49 13.78 -8.23
C ASP A 12 -3.73 12.45 -8.37
N GLN A 13 -2.55 12.44 -8.99
CA GLN A 13 -1.83 11.20 -9.36
C GLN A 13 -0.53 10.93 -8.60
N ASP A 14 -0.21 11.75 -7.61
CA ASP A 14 1.07 11.66 -6.90
C ASP A 14 0.99 10.74 -5.66
N LYS A 15 -0.17 10.72 -4.99
CA LYS A 15 -0.36 9.97 -3.75
C LYS A 15 -0.36 8.45 -3.92
N ASP A 16 -0.83 7.95 -5.06
CA ASP A 16 -0.82 6.50 -5.32
C ASP A 16 0.56 6.01 -5.78
N LYS A 17 1.35 6.86 -6.46
CA LYS A 17 2.70 6.51 -6.90
C LYS A 17 3.67 6.35 -5.75
N GLU A 18 3.55 7.18 -4.71
CA GLU A 18 4.46 7.15 -3.56
C GLU A 18 4.37 5.83 -2.76
N CYS A 19 3.18 5.21 -2.73
CA CYS A 19 2.97 3.93 -2.05
C CYS A 19 3.05 2.70 -2.97
N ASN A 20 3.21 2.86 -4.29
CA ASN A 20 3.21 1.76 -5.25
C ASN A 20 4.61 1.12 -5.35
N HIS A 21 5.01 0.42 -4.30
CA HIS A 21 6.25 -0.37 -4.29
C HIS A 21 6.10 -1.63 -5.14
N HIS A 22 7.05 -1.87 -6.05
CA HIS A 22 7.18 -3.14 -6.74
C HIS A 22 7.66 -4.21 -5.75
N CYS A 23 6.76 -5.12 -5.38
CA CYS A 23 7.04 -6.21 -4.45
C CYS A 23 7.55 -7.49 -5.12
N MET A 24 7.94 -7.43 -6.40
CA MET A 24 8.36 -8.60 -7.18
C MET A 24 9.61 -9.22 -6.54
N GLY A 25 9.54 -10.50 -6.17
CA GLY A 25 10.63 -11.20 -5.47
C GLY A 25 10.65 -11.03 -3.95
N SER A 26 9.67 -10.35 -3.35
CA SER A 26 9.57 -10.30 -1.89
C SER A 26 9.25 -11.69 -1.32
N PRO A 27 9.83 -12.07 -0.17
CA PRO A 27 9.57 -13.37 0.43
C PRO A 27 8.07 -13.48 0.76
N GLN A 28 7.49 -14.63 0.41
CA GLN A 28 6.09 -14.96 0.74
C GLN A 28 5.98 -15.26 2.23
N LYS A 29 5.80 -14.19 3.00
CA LYS A 29 5.61 -14.23 4.45
C LYS A 29 4.24 -13.64 4.73
N PRO A 30 3.20 -14.49 4.84
CA PRO A 30 1.87 -14.01 5.08
C PRO A 30 1.79 -13.29 6.43
N VAL A 31 1.06 -12.19 6.48
CA VAL A 31 0.79 -11.43 7.70
C VAL A 31 -0.69 -11.09 7.77
N CYS A 32 -1.26 -11.22 8.96
CA CYS A 32 -2.61 -10.81 9.25
C CYS A 32 -2.58 -9.35 9.71
N ALA A 33 -3.35 -8.50 9.06
CA ALA A 33 -3.50 -7.12 9.44
C ALA A 33 -4.62 -6.92 10.47
N SER A 34 -4.61 -5.77 11.14
CA SER A 34 -5.61 -5.36 12.13
C SER A 34 -7.03 -5.28 11.57
N ASN A 35 -7.17 -5.12 10.25
CA ASN A 35 -8.45 -5.14 9.55
C ASN A 35 -8.92 -6.56 9.13
N GLY A 36 -8.25 -7.61 9.59
CA GLY A 36 -8.59 -9.00 9.26
C GLY A 36 -8.20 -9.43 7.84
N ARG A 37 -7.45 -8.60 7.09
CA ARG A 37 -6.93 -8.98 5.76
C ARG A 37 -5.58 -9.66 5.89
N THR A 38 -5.39 -10.72 5.11
CA THR A 38 -4.09 -11.36 4.98
C THR A 38 -3.32 -10.76 3.81
N PHE A 39 -2.07 -10.38 4.05
CA PHE A 39 -1.12 -9.95 3.01
C PHE A 39 -0.08 -11.04 2.81
N MET A 40 0.18 -11.47 1.57
CA MET A 40 1.06 -12.62 1.29
C MET A 40 2.54 -12.27 1.43
N SER A 41 2.86 -10.98 1.38
CA SER A 41 4.19 -10.49 1.69
C SER A 41 4.15 -9.23 2.57
N ARG A 42 5.22 -9.03 3.33
CA ARG A 42 5.43 -7.81 4.12
C ARG A 42 5.48 -6.56 3.23
N CYS A 43 5.97 -6.68 2.00
CA CYS A 43 5.98 -5.57 1.05
C CYS A 43 4.56 -5.16 0.65
N GLU A 44 3.66 -6.11 0.40
CA GLU A 44 2.26 -5.81 0.11
C GLU A 44 1.56 -5.14 1.30
N PHE A 45 1.85 -5.62 2.52
CA PHE A 45 1.36 -4.98 3.74
C PHE A 45 1.87 -3.53 3.86
N GLN A 46 3.15 -3.27 3.58
CA GLN A 46 3.71 -1.92 3.63
C GLN A 46 3.09 -0.99 2.59
N ARG A 47 2.85 -1.48 1.37
CA ARG A 47 2.10 -0.75 0.34
C ARG A 47 0.69 -0.39 0.83
N ALA A 48 0.01 -1.33 1.47
CA ALA A 48 -1.31 -1.06 2.04
C ALA A 48 -1.24 -0.08 3.22
N LYS A 49 -0.26 -0.22 4.12
CA LYS A 49 -0.02 0.68 5.26
C LYS A 49 0.34 2.10 4.85
N CYS A 50 1.04 2.25 3.73
CA CYS A 50 1.33 3.56 3.16
C CYS A 50 0.05 4.27 2.71
N ARG A 51 -0.92 3.52 2.16
CA ARG A 51 -2.24 4.04 1.78
C ARG A 51 -3.17 4.24 2.98
N ASP A 52 -3.07 3.35 3.97
CA ASP A 52 -3.86 3.34 5.19
C ASP A 52 -2.93 3.26 6.42
N PRO A 53 -2.53 4.42 7.00
CA PRO A 53 -1.61 4.44 8.13
C PRO A 53 -2.20 3.83 9.41
N GLN A 54 -3.52 3.61 9.49
CA GLN A 54 -4.17 2.89 10.60
C GLN A 54 -3.99 1.37 10.48
N LEU A 55 -3.51 0.88 9.35
CA LEU A 55 -3.25 -0.54 9.14
C LEU A 55 -2.06 -1.01 9.96
N GLU A 56 -2.30 -1.96 10.84
CA GLU A 56 -1.29 -2.56 11.70
C GLU A 56 -1.18 -4.07 11.47
N ILE A 57 -0.07 -4.67 11.85
CA ILE A 57 0.08 -6.13 11.81
C ILE A 57 -0.56 -6.67 13.08
N ALA A 58 -1.65 -7.43 12.95
CA ALA A 58 -2.25 -8.13 14.07
C ALA A 58 -1.34 -9.29 14.52
N TYR A 59 -0.92 -10.14 13.57
CA TYR A 59 0.02 -11.23 13.83
C TYR A 59 0.68 -11.74 12.54
N ARG A 60 1.78 -12.49 12.69
CA ARG A 60 2.47 -13.14 11.58
C ARG A 60 1.73 -14.42 11.19
N GLY A 61 1.59 -14.67 9.89
CA GLY A 61 0.76 -15.75 9.33
C GLY A 61 -0.53 -15.23 8.71
N SER A 62 -1.32 -16.12 8.11
CA SER A 62 -2.62 -15.77 7.55
C SER A 62 -3.66 -15.54 8.63
N CYS A 63 -4.58 -14.61 8.41
CA CYS A 63 -5.74 -14.44 9.28
C CYS A 63 -6.54 -15.74 9.31
N LYS A 64 -6.82 -16.25 10.51
CA LYS A 64 -7.74 -17.36 10.74
C LYS A 64 -9.10 -16.74 11.02
N GLY A 65 -9.97 -16.71 10.01
CA GLY A 65 -11.37 -16.27 10.18
C GLY A 65 -12.14 -17.23 11.08
#